data_AF-A0A7X7MK99-F1
#
_entry.id   AF-A0A7X7MK99-F1
#
_cell.length_a   1.000
_cell.length_b   1.000
_cell.length_c   1.000
_cell.angle_alpha   90.00
_cell.angle_beta   90.00
_cell.angle_gamma   90.00
#
_symmetry.space_group_name_H-M   'P 1'
#
loop_
_entity.id
_entity.type
_entity.pdbx_description
1 polymer ?
#
loop_
_entity_poly.entity_id
_entity_poly.type
_entity_poly.pdbx_seq_one_letter_code
_entity_poly.pdbx_strand_id
1 'polypeptide(L)' 'KKNMTYQVDTFFYDSNRYGLRWENGARITDDGVEMLSSRHAKYTELPL' A
#
# COMPACT_ATOMS: atom_id res chain seq x y z
N LYS A 1 18.23 -0.65 6.13
CA LYS A 1 19.03 0.42 6.77
C LYS A 1 18.10 1.61 7.03
N LYS A 2 18.39 2.43 8.05
CA LYS A 2 17.64 3.68 8.30
C LYS A 2 17.53 4.51 7.02
N ASN A 3 16.39 5.15 6.79
CA ASN A 3 16.08 6.01 5.64
C ASN A 3 16.06 5.30 4.28
N MET A 4 16.12 3.97 4.24
CA MET A 4 15.74 3.23 3.05
C MET A 4 14.23 3.35 2.84
N THR A 5 13.85 3.51 1.59
CA THR A 5 12.45 3.52 1.14
C THR A 5 12.16 2.28 0.32
N TYR A 6 10.96 1.75 0.49
CA TYR A 6 10.46 0.60 -0.24
C TYR A 6 9.04 0.86 -0.70
N GLN A 7 8.67 0.29 -1.84
CA GLN A 7 7.28 -0.03 -2.13
C GLN A 7 6.92 -1.29 -1.36
N VAL A 8 5.82 -1.24 -0.63
CA VAL A 8 5.17 -2.40 -0.03
C VAL A 8 3.80 -2.53 -0.67
N ASP A 9 3.61 -3.65 -1.37
CA ASP A 9 2.37 -3.94 -2.06
C ASP A 9 1.84 -5.34 -1.73
N THR A 10 0.54 -5.50 -1.90
CA THR A 10 -0.15 -6.78 -1.82
C THR A 10 -1.08 -6.89 -3.00
N PHE A 11 -1.04 -8.05 -3.66
CA PHE A 11 -1.80 -8.34 -4.85
C PHE A 11 -2.77 -9.48 -4.60
N PHE A 12 -4.03 -9.23 -4.92
CA PHE A 12 -5.04 -10.26 -5.10
C PHE A 12 -5.47 -10.26 -6.55
N TYR A 13 -5.60 -11.44 -7.13
CA TYR A 13 -5.95 -11.59 -8.54
C TYR A 13 -6.93 -12.74 -8.68
N ASP A 14 -8.10 -12.44 -9.24
CA ASP A 14 -9.02 -13.42 -9.81
C ASP A 14 -8.83 -13.40 -11.33
N SER A 15 -8.43 -14.54 -11.89
CA SER A 15 -8.09 -14.63 -13.31
C SER A 15 -9.23 -14.31 -14.27
N ASN A 16 -10.47 -14.36 -13.80
CA ASN A 16 -11.65 -14.23 -14.64
C ASN A 16 -12.52 -13.02 -14.28
N ARG A 17 -12.13 -12.19 -13.30
CA ARG A 17 -13.00 -11.11 -12.80
C ARG A 17 -12.27 -9.79 -12.59
N TYR A 18 -11.40 -9.72 -11.60
CA TYR A 18 -10.76 -8.48 -11.16
C TYR A 18 -9.47 -8.74 -10.40
N GLY A 19 -8.65 -7.70 -10.29
CA GLY A 19 -7.47 -7.67 -9.42
C GLY A 19 -7.55 -6.50 -8.44
N LEU A 20 -6.88 -6.66 -7.30
CA LEU A 20 -6.71 -5.63 -6.29
C LEU A 20 -5.22 -5.49 -6.00
N ARG A 21 -4.69 -4.27 -6.12
CA ARG A 21 -3.39 -3.90 -5.57
C ARG A 21 -3.60 -2.89 -4.45
N TRP A 22 -3.10 -3.22 -3.27
CA TRP A 22 -2.91 -2.24 -2.21
C TRP A 22 -1.43 -1.90 -2.16
N GLU A 23 -1.07 -0.62 -2.27
CA GLU A 23 0.31 -0.17 -2.31
C GLU A 23 0.53 1.02 -1.38
N ASN A 24 1.70 1.04 -0.75
CA ASN A 24 2.16 2.20 -0.01
C ASN A 24 3.70 2.31 -0.05
N GLY A 25 4.21 3.51 0.20
CA GLY A 25 5.61 3.70 0.48
C GLY A 25 5.90 3.47 1.97
N ALA A 26 7.02 2.81 2.26
CA ALA A 26 7.49 2.58 3.63
C ALA A 26 8.92 3.12 3.78
N ARG A 27 9.16 3.95 4.80
CA ARG A 27 10.50 4.40 5.20
C ARG A 27 10.92 3.68 6.47
N ILE A 28 12.10 3.06 6.45
CA ILE A 28 12.68 2.42 7.66
C ILE A 28 13.18 3.51 8.62
N THR A 29 12.68 3.50 9.86
CA THR A 29 13.15 4.37 10.96
C THR A 29 14.14 3.62 11.86
N ASP A 30 14.55 4.23 12.97
CA ASP A 30 15.42 3.55 13.95
C ASP A 30 14.66 2.49 14.76
N ASP A 31 13.35 2.67 14.90
CA ASP A 31 12.45 1.95 15.81
C ASP A 31 11.29 1.24 15.09
N GLY A 32 11.20 1.35 13.75
CA GLY A 32 10.12 0.75 12.98
C GLY A 32 10.02 1.25 11.54
N VAL A 33 8.79 1.53 11.13
CA VAL A 33 8.44 1.89 9.75
C VAL A 33 7.46 3.06 9.76
N GLU A 34 7.74 4.08 8.95
CA GLU A 34 6.81 5.15 8.62
C GLU A 34 6.12 4.86 7.29
N MET A 35 4.79 4.84 7.27
CA MET A 35 3.99 4.75 6.05
C MET A 35 3.86 6.14 5.41
N LEU A 36 4.25 6.26 4.13
CA LEU A 36 4.36 7.56 3.45
C LEU A 36 3.01 8.16 3.03
N SER A 37 1.94 7.37 2.99
CA SER A 37 0.59 7.85 2.66
C SER A 37 -0.49 7.18 3.51
N SER A 38 -1.49 7.94 3.95
CA SER A 38 -2.69 7.43 4.63
C SER A 38 -4.00 7.92 4.00
N ARG A 39 -3.93 8.78 2.99
CA ARG A 39 -5.08 9.52 2.44
C ARG A 39 -6.21 8.61 1.94
N HIS A 40 -5.86 7.50 1.32
CA HIS A 40 -6.82 6.54 0.75
C HIS A 40 -6.51 5.10 1.18
N ALA A 41 -6.01 4.90 2.40
CA ALA A 41 -5.77 3.58 2.99
C ALA A 41 -7.08 2.90 3.44
N LYS A 42 -8.06 2.85 2.54
CA LYS A 42 -9.41 2.31 2.77
C LYS A 42 -10.04 1.89 1.44
N TYR A 43 -10.98 0.95 1.50
CA TYR A 43 -11.89 0.73 0.39
C TYR A 43 -12.83 1.94 0.23
N THR A 44 -13.02 2.37 -1.01
CA THR A 44 -13.91 3.48 -1.35
C THR A 44 -14.81 3.03 -2.48
N GLU A 45 -16.12 3.06 -2.23
CA GLU A 45 -17.13 2.87 -3.27
C GLU A 45 -17.32 4.20 -4.02
N LEU A 46 -17.42 4.13 -5.35
CA LEU A 46 -17.65 5.30 -6.19
C LEU A 46 -19.14 5.45 -6.47
N PRO A 47 -19.68 6.68 -6.52
CA PRO A 47 -21.06 6.91 -6.92
C PRO A 47 -21.27 6.46 -8.37
N LEU A 48 -22.49 5.97 -8.66
CA LEU A 48 -22.95 5.56 -9.98
C LEU A 48 -23.25 6.77 -10.88
#